data_AF-A0A920CQ32-F1
#
_entry.id   AF-A0A920CQ32-F1
#
_cell.length_a   1.000
_cell.length_b   1.000
_cell.length_c   1.000
_cell.angle_alpha   90.00
_cell.angle_beta   90.00
_cell.angle_gamma   90.00
#
_symmetry.space_group_name_H-M   'P 1'
#
loop_
_entity.id
_entity.type
_entity.pdbx_description
1 polymer ?
#
loop_
_entity_poly.entity_id
_entity_poly.type
_entity_poly.pdbx_seq_one_letter_code
_entity_poly.pdbx_strand_id
1 'polypeptide(L)'
;MLMLSNYKELEQYIVEDFEEFLDEGLSLSQVTEKLLVEYHRGIVNSKVEKLVIYLTIALLCLDKGYLREDLKNNLNIMISDISLLPLKEELESEDIKKIMFDIGKFNEQIGDN
;
A
#
# COMPACT_ATOMS: atom_id res chain seq x y z
N MET A 1 12.99 -3.30 -19.81
CA MET A 1 12.69 -3.04 -18.39
C MET A 1 11.34 -2.37 -18.39
N LEU A 2 10.28 -3.12 -18.08
CA LEU A 2 8.94 -2.55 -18.01
C LEU A 2 8.98 -1.60 -16.82
N MET A 3 9.00 -0.28 -17.09
CA MET A 3 8.56 0.67 -16.07
C MET A 3 7.18 0.20 -15.69
N LEU A 4 6.98 -0.17 -14.43
CA LEU A 4 5.65 -0.45 -13.93
C LEU A 4 4.82 0.79 -14.26
N SER A 5 3.87 0.53 -15.12
CA SER A 5 2.84 1.44 -15.58
C SER A 5 2.19 2.14 -14.39
N ASN A 6 1.48 3.23 -14.66
CA ASN A 6 0.86 4.13 -13.69
C ASN A 6 0.42 3.49 -12.35
N TYR A 7 0.49 4.24 -11.24
CA TYR A 7 0.22 3.74 -9.89
C TYR A 7 -1.15 3.07 -9.68
N LYS A 8 -2.15 3.32 -10.54
CA LYS A 8 -3.43 2.60 -10.55
C LYS A 8 -3.27 1.14 -11.00
N GLU A 9 -2.39 0.87 -11.96
CA GLU A 9 -2.06 -0.51 -12.36
C GLU A 9 -1.36 -1.25 -11.21
N LEU A 10 -0.41 -0.59 -10.53
CA LEU A 10 0.25 -1.17 -9.35
C LEU A 10 -0.77 -1.52 -8.26
N GLU A 11 -1.70 -0.61 -7.96
CA GLU A 11 -2.78 -0.88 -7.01
C GLU A 11 -3.65 -2.06 -7.47
N GLN A 12 -4.02 -2.12 -8.74
CA GLN A 12 -4.84 -3.20 -9.28
C GLN A 12 -4.15 -4.56 -9.13
N TYR A 13 -2.85 -4.67 -9.43
CA TYR A 13 -2.10 -5.92 -9.23
C TYR A 13 -2.11 -6.35 -7.76
N ILE A 14 -1.91 -5.43 -6.81
CA ILE A 14 -1.94 -5.75 -5.39
C ILE A 14 -3.32 -6.28 -4.96
N VAL A 15 -4.39 -5.67 -5.46
CA VAL A 15 -5.76 -6.09 -5.17
C VAL A 15 -6.04 -7.48 -5.74
N GLU A 16 -5.65 -7.73 -6.99
CA GLU A 16 -5.81 -9.03 -7.65
C GLU A 16 -5.04 -10.12 -6.91
N ASP A 17 -3.76 -9.89 -6.59
CA ASP A 17 -2.93 -10.85 -5.85
C ASP A 17 -3.48 -11.10 -4.42
N PHE A 18 -3.99 -10.06 -3.76
CA PHE A 18 -4.55 -10.17 -2.41
C PHE A 18 -5.77 -11.11 -2.39
N GLU A 19 -6.71 -10.92 -3.33
CA GLU A 19 -7.90 -11.77 -3.42
C GLU A 19 -7.54 -13.18 -3.93
N GLU A 20 -6.60 -13.32 -4.87
CA GLU A 20 -6.09 -14.63 -5.32
C GLU A 20 -5.50 -15.44 -4.15
N PHE A 21 -4.66 -14.82 -3.31
CA PHE A 21 -4.07 -15.53 -2.17
C PHE A 21 -5.11 -15.88 -1.09
N LEU A 22 -6.16 -15.07 -0.93
CA LEU A 22 -7.28 -15.46 -0.07
C LEU A 22 -8.04 -16.66 -0.64
N ASP A 23 -8.28 -16.69 -1.95
CA ASP A 23 -8.96 -17.80 -2.64
C ASP A 23 -8.14 -19.10 -2.61
N GLU A 24 -6.81 -19.00 -2.59
CA GLU A 24 -5.89 -20.12 -2.34
C GLU A 24 -5.94 -20.65 -0.90
N GLY A 25 -6.67 -19.99 0.00
CA GLY A 25 -6.87 -20.39 1.39
C GLY A 25 -5.80 -19.88 2.35
N LEU A 26 -5.00 -18.88 1.97
CA LEU A 26 -4.07 -18.24 2.88
C LEU A 26 -4.83 -17.38 3.90
N SER A 27 -4.33 -17.35 5.15
CA SER A 27 -4.83 -16.40 6.15
C SER A 27 -4.38 -14.97 5.84
N LEU A 28 -5.09 -13.96 6.34
CA LEU A 28 -4.74 -12.54 6.16
C LEU A 28 -3.27 -12.25 6.51
N SER A 29 -2.76 -12.82 7.61
CA SER A 29 -1.35 -12.67 7.99
C SER A 29 -0.38 -13.21 6.94
N GLN A 30 -0.69 -14.37 6.35
CA GLN A 30 0.12 -14.97 5.30
C GLN A 30 0.02 -14.21 3.98
N VAL A 31 -1.18 -13.72 3.62
CA VAL A 31 -1.41 -12.86 2.44
C VAL A 31 -0.59 -11.58 2.58
N THR A 32 -0.68 -10.90 3.73
CA THR A 32 0.11 -9.69 4.00
C THR A 32 1.61 -9.94 3.87
N GLU A 33 2.14 -11.01 4.49
CA GLU A 33 3.56 -11.35 4.38
C GLU A 33 3.96 -11.64 2.93
N LYS A 34 3.15 -12.42 2.20
CA LYS A 34 3.44 -12.81 0.82
C LYS A 34 3.47 -11.60 -0.11
N LEU A 35 2.48 -10.72 -0.03
CA LEU A 35 2.45 -9.46 -0.79
C LEU A 35 3.64 -8.56 -0.44
N LEU A 36 3.93 -8.38 0.85
CA LEU A 36 5.09 -7.58 1.26
C LEU A 36 6.39 -8.16 0.69
N VAL A 37 6.56 -9.49 0.70
CA VAL A 37 7.75 -10.14 0.13
C VAL A 37 7.83 -9.98 -1.39
N GLU A 38 6.74 -10.20 -2.11
CA GLU A 38 6.71 -10.14 -3.58
C GLU A 38 6.97 -8.73 -4.08
N TYR A 39 6.27 -7.75 -3.52
CA TYR A 39 6.39 -6.36 -3.95
C TYR A 39 7.69 -5.71 -3.44
N HIS A 40 8.18 -6.09 -2.24
CA HIS A 40 9.48 -5.62 -1.77
C HIS A 40 10.66 -6.18 -2.57
N ARG A 41 10.58 -7.43 -3.03
CA ARG A 41 11.66 -8.07 -3.81
C ARG A 41 11.57 -7.78 -5.31
N GLY A 42 10.38 -7.49 -5.83
CA GLY A 42 10.15 -7.39 -7.27
C GLY A 42 9.92 -5.98 -7.82
N ILE A 43 9.45 -5.02 -7.00
CA ILE A 43 8.71 -3.86 -7.54
C ILE A 43 9.07 -2.51 -6.90
N VAL A 44 9.60 -2.43 -5.68
CA VAL A 44 9.93 -1.13 -5.05
C VAL A 44 11.13 -0.46 -5.73
N ASN A 45 10.88 0.48 -6.64
CA ASN A 45 11.88 1.32 -7.29
C ASN A 45 11.94 2.73 -6.67
N SER A 46 10.88 3.18 -5.99
CA SER A 46 10.84 4.48 -5.31
C SER A 46 10.18 4.46 -3.92
N LYS A 47 10.41 5.52 -3.14
CA LYS A 47 9.71 5.72 -1.86
C LYS A 47 8.21 5.93 -2.05
N VAL A 48 7.79 6.51 -3.17
CA VAL A 48 6.38 6.73 -3.51
C VAL A 48 5.70 5.41 -3.84
N GLU A 49 6.32 4.55 -4.66
CA GLU A 49 5.80 3.21 -4.94
C GLU A 49 5.68 2.39 -3.65
N LYS A 50 6.70 2.45 -2.78
CA LYS A 50 6.66 1.78 -1.48
C LYS A 50 5.47 2.24 -0.64
N LEU A 51 5.21 3.55 -0.59
CA LEU A 51 4.05 4.10 0.11
C LEU A 51 2.76 3.53 -0.47
N VAL A 52 2.58 3.56 -1.79
CA VAL A 52 1.38 3.03 -2.45
C VAL A 52 1.18 1.56 -2.14
N ILE A 53 2.23 0.74 -2.25
CA ILE A 53 2.16 -0.70 -1.96
C ILE A 53 1.70 -0.93 -0.51
N TYR A 54 2.38 -0.30 0.45
CA TYR A 54 2.09 -0.54 1.86
C TYR A 54 0.69 -0.04 2.22
N LEU A 55 0.28 1.11 1.67
CA LEU A 55 -1.01 1.73 1.95
C LEU A 55 -2.15 0.87 1.39
N THR A 56 -2.03 0.41 0.15
CA THR A 56 -3.03 -0.48 -0.47
C THR A 56 -3.19 -1.78 0.33
N ILE A 57 -2.08 -2.44 0.67
CA ILE A 57 -2.13 -3.68 1.49
C ILE A 57 -2.80 -3.41 2.84
N ALA A 58 -2.46 -2.31 3.50
CA ALA A 58 -3.02 -1.99 4.82
C ALA A 58 -4.52 -1.73 4.76
N LEU A 59 -5.01 -1.01 3.75
CA LEU A 59 -6.44 -0.77 3.57
C LEU A 59 -7.20 -2.06 3.27
N LEU A 60 -6.67 -2.93 2.40
CA LEU A 60 -7.26 -4.25 2.14
C LEU A 60 -7.34 -5.11 3.40
N CYS A 61 -6.30 -5.09 4.22
CA CYS A 61 -6.30 -5.81 5.50
C CYS A 61 -7.34 -5.24 6.46
N LEU A 62 -7.39 -3.90 6.59
CA LEU A 62 -8.30 -3.19 7.49
C LEU A 62 -9.77 -3.45 7.14
N ASP A 63 -10.10 -3.49 5.84
CA ASP A 63 -11.44 -3.83 5.35
C ASP A 63 -11.89 -5.24 5.78
N LYS A 64 -10.94 -6.13 6.11
CA LYS A 64 -11.20 -7.49 6.65
C LYS A 64 -11.02 -7.57 8.18
N GLY A 65 -10.85 -6.42 8.86
CA GLY A 65 -10.72 -6.34 10.33
C GLY A 65 -9.35 -6.75 10.87
N TYR A 66 -8.30 -6.70 10.04
CA TYR A 66 -6.94 -7.08 10.41
C TYR A 66 -5.96 -5.97 10.05
N LEU A 67 -4.97 -5.71 10.90
CA LEU A 67 -3.82 -4.91 10.50
C LEU A 67 -2.60 -5.40 11.25
N ARG A 68 -1.52 -5.66 10.52
CA ARG A 68 -0.25 -6.07 11.11
C ARG A 68 0.47 -4.85 11.69
N GLU A 69 0.96 -4.96 12.93
CA GLU A 69 1.53 -3.83 13.67
C GLU A 69 2.80 -3.23 13.03
N ASP A 70 3.67 -4.03 12.43
CA ASP A 70 4.85 -3.53 11.73
C ASP A 70 4.49 -2.80 10.42
N LEU A 71 3.47 -3.26 9.69
CA LEU A 71 2.92 -2.56 8.53
C LEU A 71 2.36 -1.19 8.96
N LYS A 72 1.57 -1.17 10.03
CA LYS A 72 1.06 0.07 10.64
C LYS A 72 2.18 1.04 11.00
N ASN A 73 3.20 0.57 11.73
CA ASN A 73 4.32 1.41 12.15
C ASN A 73 5.12 1.96 10.96
N ASN A 74 5.38 1.13 9.95
CA ASN A 74 6.05 1.56 8.73
C ASN A 74 5.26 2.62 7.96
N LEU A 75 3.93 2.45 7.87
CA LEU A 75 3.06 3.44 7.24
C LEU A 75 3.02 4.75 8.00
N ASN A 76 2.90 4.72 9.33
CA ASN A 76 2.92 5.94 10.14
C ASN A 76 4.22 6.75 9.94
N ILE A 77 5.36 6.08 9.82
CA ILE A 77 6.64 6.73 9.49
C ILE A 77 6.58 7.35 8.09
N MET A 78 6.16 6.59 7.08
CA MET A 78 6.08 7.07 5.69
C MET A 78 5.09 8.24 5.52
N ILE A 79 3.97 8.22 6.23
CA ILE A 79 2.96 9.28 6.23
C ILE A 79 3.47 10.52 6.97
N SER A 80 4.20 10.36 8.08
CA SER A 80 4.81 11.50 8.79
C SER A 80 5.81 12.24 7.90
N ASP A 81 6.53 11.50 7.05
CA ASP A 81 7.52 12.04 6.11
C ASP A 81 6.94 12.35 4.72
N ILE A 82 5.61 12.36 4.56
CA ILE A 82 4.94 12.49 3.24
C ILE A 82 5.35 13.75 2.49
N SER A 83 5.61 14.84 3.22
CA SER A 83 6.04 16.13 2.64
C SER A 83 7.44 16.10 2.03
N LEU A 84 8.24 15.08 2.38
CA LEU A 84 9.59 14.85 1.86
C LEU A 84 9.59 13.89 0.66
N LEU A 85 8.45 13.32 0.30
CA LEU A 85 8.33 12.45 -0.87
C LEU A 85 8.14 13.28 -2.15
N PRO A 86 8.77 12.88 -3.27
CA PRO A 86 8.68 13.57 -4.55
C PRO A 86 7.35 13.28 -5.28
N LEU A 87 6.21 13.33 -4.57
CA LEU A 87 4.90 12.95 -5.11
C LEU A 87 4.55 13.71 -6.39
N LYS A 88 4.82 15.02 -6.45
CA LYS A 88 4.54 15.86 -7.62
C LYS A 88 5.47 15.61 -8.82
N GLU A 89 6.59 14.94 -8.59
CA GLU A 89 7.57 14.61 -9.62
C GLU A 89 7.31 13.22 -10.21
N GLU A 90 6.75 12.30 -9.40
CA GLU A 90 6.50 10.92 -9.79
C GLU A 90 5.03 10.64 -10.18
N LEU A 91 4.07 11.45 -9.74
CA LEU A 91 2.63 11.18 -9.88
C LEU A 91 1.86 12.29 -10.61
N GLU A 92 0.82 11.86 -11.30
CA GLU A 92 -0.22 12.76 -11.79
C GLU A 92 -1.09 13.30 -10.63
N SER A 93 -1.68 14.47 -10.84
CA SER A 93 -2.45 15.16 -9.77
C SER A 93 -3.64 14.34 -9.25
N GLU A 94 -4.21 13.45 -10.06
CA GLU A 94 -5.29 12.54 -9.65
C GLU A 94 -4.79 11.47 -8.68
N ASP A 95 -3.62 10.89 -8.95
CA ASP A 95 -3.03 9.84 -8.13
C ASP A 95 -2.59 10.41 -6.77
N ILE A 96 -2.04 11.62 -6.76
CA ILE A 96 -1.71 12.33 -5.51
C ILE A 96 -2.97 12.53 -4.66
N LYS A 97 -4.08 12.98 -5.27
CA LYS A 97 -5.36 13.16 -4.54
C LYS A 97 -5.86 11.84 -3.97
N LYS A 98 -5.76 10.76 -4.74
CA LYS A 98 -6.15 9.42 -4.29
C LYS A 98 -5.30 8.97 -3.10
N ILE A 99 -3.98 9.08 -3.18
CA ILE A 99 -3.08 8.71 -2.07
C ILE A 99 -3.41 9.53 -0.82
N MET A 100 -3.64 10.84 -0.94
CA MET A 100 -4.02 11.67 0.21
C MET A 100 -5.36 11.23 0.82
N PHE A 101 -6.33 10.83 -0.01
CA PHE A 101 -7.60 10.30 0.43
C PHE A 101 -7.46 8.95 1.14
N ASP A 102 -6.63 8.05 0.59
CA ASP A 102 -6.36 6.73 1.16
C ASP A 102 -5.59 6.82 2.48
N ILE A 103 -4.67 7.78 2.62
CA ILE A 103 -4.04 8.13 3.90
C ILE A 103 -5.09 8.59 4.91
N GLY A 104 -6.02 9.44 4.50
CA GLY A 104 -7.14 9.88 5.34
C GLY A 104 -7.95 8.69 5.86
N LYS A 105 -8.36 7.78 4.96
CA LYS A 105 -9.05 6.53 5.32
C LYS A 105 -8.26 5.67 6.29
N PHE A 106 -6.96 5.49 6.03
CA PHE A 106 -6.10 4.70 6.89
C PHE A 106 -6.07 5.28 8.31
N ASN A 107 -5.85 6.59 8.45
CA ASN A 107 -5.81 7.28 9.74
C ASN A 107 -7.16 7.19 10.48
N GLU A 108 -8.28 7.33 9.78
CA GLU A 108 -9.62 7.19 10.36
C GLU A 108 -9.86 5.77 10.91
N GLN A 109 -9.40 4.74 10.21
CA GLN A 109 -9.62 3.34 10.59
C GLN A 109 -8.69 2.84 11.71
N ILE A 110 -7.47 3.37 11.81
CA ILE A 110 -6.54 2.99 12.89
C ILE A 110 -6.79 3.74 14.20
N GLY A 111 -7.57 4.83 14.16
CA GLY A 111 -7.89 5.69 15.29
C GLY A 111 -6.68 6.41 15.87
N ASP A 112 -6.56 7.71 15.59
CA ASP A 112 -5.85 8.60 16.51
C ASP A 112 -6.64 8.62 17.84
N ASN A 113 -6.21 7.79 18.81
CA ASN A 113 -6.53 7.95 20.22
C ASN A 113 -5.49 8.85 20.89
#